data_AF-A0A9W6FW80-F1
#
_entry.id   AF-A0A9W6FW80-F1
#
_cell.length_a   1.000
_cell.length_b   1.000
_cell.length_c   1.000
_cell.angle_alpha   90.00
_cell.angle_beta   90.00
_cell.angle_gamma   90.00
#
_symmetry.space_group_name_H-M   'P 1'
#
loop_
_entity.id
_entity.type
_entity.pdbx_description
1 polymer ?
#
loop_
_entity_poly.entity_id
_entity_poly.type
_entity_poly.pdbx_seq_one_letter_code
_entity_poly.pdbx_strand_id
1 'polypeptide(L)'
;MSQKETEAMEPRNVGSAAPVRNPYIINFCKVLVEKKGEKIEGEPLKKLLNDMYRLFECMLGQNMVEALPENHRQEYLKITEDLSKLSYEKIGEIFDRNLPNYEEIMKNTMRQFAEIFMKNKDFNVADYPVPIEVLSES
;
A
#
# COMPACT_ATOMS: atom_id res chain seq x y z
N MET A 1 -0.95 22.16 -41.42
CA MET A 1 0.11 22.10 -40.39
C MET A 1 -0.57 22.09 -39.04
N SER A 2 -0.38 21.01 -38.28
CA SER A 2 -0.96 20.81 -36.95
C SER A 2 -0.31 21.73 -35.93
N GLN A 3 -1.12 22.40 -35.12
CA GLN A 3 -0.70 22.86 -33.80
C GLN A 3 -1.65 22.19 -32.80
N LYS A 4 -1.09 21.21 -32.07
CA LYS A 4 -1.69 20.62 -30.88
C LYS A 4 -1.37 21.59 -29.74
N GLU A 5 -2.38 22.31 -29.26
CA GLU A 5 -2.28 23.03 -28.01
C GLU A 5 -2.26 22.03 -26.86
N THR A 6 -1.25 22.17 -26.02
CA THR A 6 -1.01 21.41 -24.81
C THR A 6 -2.06 21.83 -23.78
N GLU A 7 -3.04 20.98 -23.50
CA GLU A 7 -3.93 21.16 -22.35
C GLU A 7 -3.09 21.07 -21.07
N ALA A 8 -2.84 22.22 -20.46
CA ALA A 8 -2.28 22.35 -19.13
C ALA A 8 -3.30 21.79 -18.13
N MET A 9 -2.99 20.63 -17.56
CA MET A 9 -3.81 19.98 -16.54
C MET A 9 -3.72 20.81 -15.25
N GLU A 10 -4.80 21.53 -14.93
CA GLU A 10 -4.91 22.32 -13.69
C GLU A 10 -4.70 21.45 -12.44
N PRO A 11 -4.06 21.99 -11.38
CA PRO A 11 -3.84 21.25 -10.15
C PRO A 11 -5.19 20.95 -9.49
N ARG A 12 -5.54 19.66 -9.43
CA ARG A 12 -6.76 19.21 -8.75
C ARG A 12 -6.70 19.64 -7.29
N ASN A 13 -7.65 20.49 -6.93
CA ASN A 13 -7.97 20.93 -5.59
C ASN A 13 -8.17 19.71 -4.68
N VAL A 14 -7.17 19.37 -3.84
CA VAL A 14 -7.25 18.24 -2.91
C VAL A 14 -7.96 18.70 -1.63
N GLY A 15 -9.27 18.92 -1.75
CA GLY A 15 -10.15 18.90 -0.59
C GLY A 15 -10.13 17.50 0.02
N SER A 16 -10.06 17.41 1.34
CA SER A 16 -9.98 16.19 2.16
C SER A 16 -10.87 15.04 1.66
N ALA A 17 -10.34 14.22 0.76
CA ALA A 17 -10.91 12.93 0.42
C ALA A 17 -10.10 11.90 1.19
N ALA A 18 -10.78 11.07 1.99
CA ALA A 18 -10.16 9.87 2.53
C ALA A 18 -9.41 9.15 1.38
N PRO A 19 -8.20 8.63 1.61
CA PRO A 19 -7.39 8.03 0.55
C PRO A 19 -8.26 7.03 -0.21
N VAL A 20 -8.42 7.27 -1.52
CA VAL A 20 -9.27 6.45 -2.37
C VAL A 20 -8.68 5.05 -2.37
N ARG A 21 -9.34 4.13 -1.67
CA ARG A 21 -8.85 2.77 -1.53
C ARG A 21 -8.81 2.08 -2.88
N ASN A 22 -7.74 1.35 -3.14
CA ASN A 22 -7.59 0.60 -4.36
C ASN A 22 -8.61 -0.56 -4.41
N PRO A 23 -9.57 -0.55 -5.36
CA PRO A 23 -10.61 -1.56 -5.42
C PRO A 23 -10.07 -2.97 -5.70
N TYR A 24 -8.91 -3.09 -6.36
CA TYR A 24 -8.28 -4.38 -6.63
C TYR A 24 -7.73 -5.05 -5.36
N ILE A 25 -7.15 -4.27 -4.45
CA ILE A 25 -6.67 -4.78 -3.16
C ILE A 25 -7.85 -5.26 -2.31
N ILE A 26 -8.92 -4.47 -2.25
CA ILE A 26 -10.15 -4.87 -1.52
C ILE A 26 -10.74 -6.16 -2.10
N ASN A 27 -10.82 -6.27 -3.43
CA ASN A 27 -11.34 -7.48 -4.07
C ASN A 27 -10.44 -8.69 -3.81
N PHE A 28 -9.12 -8.51 -3.83
CA PHE A 28 -8.17 -9.56 -3.44
C PHE A 28 -8.42 -10.04 -2.00
N CYS A 29 -8.58 -9.12 -1.04
CA CYS A 29 -8.88 -9.48 0.34
C CYS A 29 -10.21 -10.25 0.45
N LYS A 30 -11.26 -9.85 -0.28
CA LYS A 30 -12.54 -10.60 -0.30
C LYS A 30 -12.36 -12.03 -0.79
N VAL A 31 -11.64 -12.21 -1.89
CA VAL A 31 -11.35 -13.55 -2.46
C VAL A 31 -10.58 -14.41 -1.45
N LEU A 32 -9.66 -13.83 -0.68
CA LEU A 32 -8.95 -14.58 0.38
C LEU A 32 -9.86 -15.04 1.50
N VAL A 33 -10.75 -14.16 1.99
CA VAL A 33 -11.73 -14.51 3.03
C VAL A 33 -12.66 -15.62 2.55
N GLU A 34 -13.19 -15.51 1.33
CA GLU A 34 -14.02 -16.54 0.70
C GLU A 34 -13.27 -17.88 0.58
N LYS A 35 -12.01 -17.84 0.11
CA LYS A 35 -11.18 -19.04 -0.07
C LYS A 35 -10.85 -19.73 1.25
N LYS A 36 -10.72 -18.98 2.33
CA LYS A 36 -10.51 -19.53 3.68
C LYS A 36 -11.78 -20.19 4.24
N GLY A 37 -12.94 -19.96 3.63
CA GLY A 37 -14.22 -20.54 4.04
C GLY A 37 -14.81 -19.86 5.27
N GLU A 38 -14.34 -18.66 5.62
CA GLU A 38 -14.86 -17.90 6.76
C GLU A 38 -16.25 -17.34 6.41
N LYS A 39 -17.28 -17.77 7.15
CA LYS A 39 -18.65 -17.26 7.01
C LYS A 39 -18.82 -15.97 7.82
N ILE A 40 -18.07 -14.93 7.45
CA ILE A 40 -18.13 -13.62 8.09
C ILE A 40 -18.92 -12.69 7.18
N GLU A 41 -19.97 -12.06 7.72
CA GLU A 41 -20.85 -11.16 6.99
C GLU A 41 -21.08 -9.86 7.76
N GLY A 42 -21.61 -8.82 7.10
CA GLY A 42 -22.00 -7.55 7.74
C GLY A 42 -20.82 -6.70 8.22
N GLU A 43 -20.97 -6.06 9.38
CA GLU A 43 -19.95 -5.18 9.97
C GLU A 43 -18.63 -5.89 10.30
N PRO A 44 -18.61 -7.12 10.86
CA PRO A 44 -17.37 -7.88 11.06
C PRO A 44 -16.56 -8.08 9.77
N LEU A 45 -17.22 -8.36 8.65
CA LEU A 45 -16.54 -8.52 7.36
C LEU A 45 -15.92 -7.20 6.90
N LYS A 46 -16.64 -6.08 7.03
CA LYS A 46 -16.11 -4.77 6.67
C LYS A 46 -14.88 -4.42 7.51
N LYS A 47 -14.91 -4.71 8.82
CA LYS A 47 -13.77 -4.48 9.72
C LYS A 47 -12.57 -5.33 9.30
N LEU A 48 -12.77 -6.64 9.09
CA LEU A 48 -11.71 -7.54 8.64
C LEU A 48 -11.09 -7.07 7.31
N LEU A 49 -11.91 -6.72 6.32
CA LEU A 49 -11.42 -6.22 5.03
C LEU A 49 -10.65 -4.90 5.17
N ASN A 50 -11.04 -4.03 6.10
CA ASN A 50 -10.30 -2.79 6.39
C ASN A 50 -8.94 -3.10 7.00
N ASP A 51 -8.88 -4.01 7.97
CA ASP A 51 -7.65 -4.39 8.66
C ASP A 51 -6.69 -5.10 7.69
N MET A 52 -7.22 -6.00 6.84
CA MET A 52 -6.47 -6.64 5.76
C MET A 52 -5.92 -5.63 4.75
N TYR A 53 -6.74 -4.66 4.34
CA TYR A 53 -6.33 -3.62 3.38
C TYR A 53 -5.20 -2.76 3.94
N ARG A 54 -5.34 -2.27 5.17
CA ARG A 54 -4.31 -1.46 5.84
C ARG A 54 -3.00 -2.21 5.96
N LEU A 55 -3.06 -3.46 6.43
CA LEU A 55 -1.87 -4.29 6.57
C LEU A 55 -1.20 -4.56 5.22
N PHE A 56 -1.99 -4.85 4.19
CA PHE A 56 -1.46 -5.03 2.84
C PHE A 56 -0.75 -3.77 2.33
N GLU A 57 -1.32 -2.58 2.54
CA GLU A 57 -0.67 -1.32 2.14
C GLU A 57 0.66 -1.12 2.87
N CYS A 58 0.72 -1.45 4.17
CA CYS A 58 1.97 -1.34 4.92
C CYS A 58 3.02 -2.35 4.43
N MET A 59 2.64 -3.60 4.19
CA MET A 59 3.54 -4.60 3.60
C MET A 59 4.02 -4.17 2.22
N LEU A 60 3.14 -3.61 1.39
CA LEU A 60 3.50 -3.12 0.07
C LEU A 60 4.51 -1.97 0.17
N GLY A 61 4.27 -1.01 1.07
CA GLY A 61 5.20 0.10 1.33
C GLY A 61 6.58 -0.38 1.77
N GLN A 62 6.65 -1.32 2.71
CA GLN A 62 7.92 -1.92 3.15
C GLN A 62 8.64 -2.63 2.00
N ASN A 63 7.93 -3.49 1.26
CA ASN A 63 8.51 -4.22 0.14
C ASN A 63 8.98 -3.28 -0.99
N MET A 64 8.30 -2.15 -1.20
CA MET A 64 8.76 -1.12 -2.13
C MET A 64 10.05 -0.45 -1.64
N VAL A 65 10.16 -0.12 -0.35
CA VAL A 65 11.39 0.46 0.23
C VAL A 65 12.55 -0.53 0.15
N GLU A 66 12.31 -1.81 0.44
CA GLU A 66 13.34 -2.85 0.36
C GLU A 66 13.85 -3.07 -1.07
N ALA A 67 12.97 -2.92 -2.06
CA ALA A 67 13.31 -3.09 -3.46
C ALA A 67 14.06 -1.89 -4.08
N LEU A 68 14.17 -0.76 -3.36
CA LEU A 68 14.98 0.36 -3.81
C LEU A 68 16.48 0.00 -3.79
N PRO A 69 17.28 0.50 -4.74
CA PRO A 69 18.74 0.43 -4.66
C PRO A 69 19.23 1.04 -3.34
N GLU A 70 20.26 0.46 -2.72
CA GLU A 70 20.77 0.83 -1.38
C GLU A 70 20.88 2.34 -1.16
N ASN A 71 21.48 3.05 -2.12
CA ASN A 71 21.69 4.50 -2.02
C ASN A 71 20.36 5.28 -1.95
N HIS A 72 19.37 4.90 -2.76
CA HIS A 72 18.05 5.54 -2.79
C HIS A 72 17.20 5.14 -1.58
N ARG A 73 17.36 3.90 -1.09
CA ARG A 73 16.74 3.46 0.15
C ARG A 73 17.24 4.28 1.34
N GLN A 74 18.55 4.48 1.46
CA GLN A 74 19.12 5.31 2.52
C GLN A 74 18.70 6.77 2.42
N GLU A 75 18.64 7.32 1.19
CA GLU A 75 18.12 8.66 0.98
C GLU A 75 16.67 8.78 1.44
N TYR A 76 15.80 7.83 1.05
CA TYR A 76 14.42 7.79 1.48
C TYR A 76 14.30 7.72 3.00
N LEU A 77 15.01 6.78 3.66
CA LEU A 77 14.98 6.60 5.11
C LEU A 77 15.42 7.88 5.85
N LYS A 78 16.48 8.53 5.36
CA LYS A 78 16.96 9.80 5.93
C LYS A 78 15.96 10.94 5.78
N ILE A 79 15.22 10.99 4.67
CA ILE A 79 14.14 11.97 4.49
C ILE A 79 12.99 11.66 5.46
N THR A 80 12.68 10.39 5.70
CA THR A 80 11.62 10.00 6.64
C THR A 80 11.95 10.29 8.12
N GLU A 81 13.20 10.58 8.46
CA GLU A 81 13.58 11.10 9.79
C GLU A 81 13.04 12.52 10.04
N ASP A 82 12.77 13.28 8.98
CA ASP A 82 12.21 14.63 9.02
C ASP A 82 11.05 14.77 8.03
N LEU A 83 9.84 14.47 8.52
CA LEU A 83 8.62 14.49 7.72
C LEU A 83 8.32 15.87 7.10
N SER A 84 8.89 16.97 7.60
CA SER A 84 8.74 18.30 6.98
C SER A 84 9.43 18.40 5.61
N LYS A 85 10.39 17.51 5.33
CA LYS A 85 11.11 17.39 4.06
C LYS A 85 10.48 16.37 3.11
N LEU A 86 9.47 15.64 3.58
CA LEU A 86 8.81 14.59 2.82
C LEU A 86 7.61 15.18 2.07
N SER A 87 7.70 15.23 0.74
CA SER A 87 6.58 15.59 -0.14
C SER A 87 6.20 14.42 -1.03
N TYR A 88 4.94 14.37 -1.48
CA TYR A 88 4.48 13.35 -2.43
C TYR A 88 5.28 13.37 -3.73
N GLU A 89 5.70 14.55 -4.19
CA GLU A 89 6.56 14.71 -5.35
C GLU A 89 7.91 14.03 -5.13
N LYS A 90 8.54 14.26 -3.97
CA LYS A 90 9.84 13.68 -3.63
C LYS A 90 9.77 12.16 -3.46
N ILE A 91 8.67 11.66 -2.89
CA ILE A 91 8.37 10.22 -2.84
C ILE A 91 8.28 9.68 -4.28
N GLY A 92 7.45 10.29 -5.13
CA GLY A 92 7.32 9.90 -6.54
C GLY A 92 8.66 9.87 -7.28
N GLU A 93 9.51 10.89 -7.11
CA GLU A 93 10.82 10.92 -7.75
C GLU A 93 11.73 9.76 -7.34
N ILE A 94 11.72 9.38 -6.06
CA ILE A 94 12.55 8.28 -5.56
C ILE A 94 12.02 6.95 -6.08
N PHE A 95 10.71 6.71 -5.99
CA PHE A 95 10.13 5.41 -6.34
C PHE A 95 9.93 5.25 -7.86
N ASP A 96 9.35 6.22 -8.57
CA ASP A 96 9.04 6.07 -10.00
C ASP A 96 10.29 5.93 -10.88
N ARG A 97 11.41 6.56 -10.48
CA ARG A 97 12.67 6.51 -11.24
C ARG A 97 13.54 5.30 -10.90
N ASN A 98 13.40 4.74 -9.70
CA ASN A 98 14.35 3.75 -9.17
C ASN A 98 13.73 2.40 -8.81
N LEU A 99 12.42 2.22 -9.03
CA LEU A 99 11.73 0.96 -8.80
C LEU A 99 11.51 0.24 -10.15
N PRO A 100 12.40 -0.66 -10.57
CA PRO A 100 12.39 -1.21 -11.93
C PRO A 100 11.17 -2.08 -12.22
N ASN A 101 10.60 -2.78 -11.21
CA ASN A 101 9.51 -3.75 -11.39
C ASN A 101 8.41 -3.59 -10.32
N TYR A 102 7.67 -2.48 -10.33
CA TYR A 102 6.55 -2.26 -9.40
C TYR A 102 5.53 -3.41 -9.42
N GLU A 103 5.20 -3.92 -10.61
CA GLU A 103 4.22 -5.00 -10.77
C GLU A 103 4.66 -6.30 -10.08
N GLU A 104 5.95 -6.63 -10.16
CA GLU A 104 6.52 -7.82 -9.54
C GLU A 104 6.50 -7.70 -8.02
N ILE A 105 6.83 -6.52 -7.48
CA ILE A 105 6.76 -6.23 -6.05
C ILE A 105 5.32 -6.38 -5.56
N MET A 106 4.34 -5.80 -6.26
CA MET A 106 2.93 -5.93 -5.92
C MET A 106 2.48 -7.40 -5.91
N LYS A 107 2.83 -8.17 -6.94
CA LYS A 107 2.52 -9.61 -7.03
C LYS A 107 3.15 -10.43 -5.91
N ASN A 108 4.40 -10.15 -5.57
CA ASN A 108 5.10 -10.84 -4.48
C ASN A 108 4.48 -10.49 -3.12
N THR A 109 4.13 -9.23 -2.88
CA THR A 109 3.40 -8.80 -1.67
C THR A 109 2.05 -9.50 -1.56
N MET A 110 1.27 -9.60 -2.64
CA MET A 110 0.00 -10.35 -2.66
C MET A 110 0.21 -11.82 -2.31
N ARG A 111 1.26 -12.46 -2.84
CA ARG A 111 1.57 -13.86 -2.52
C ARG A 111 1.93 -14.03 -1.04
N GLN A 112 2.83 -13.21 -0.52
CA GLN A 112 3.24 -13.25 0.89
C GLN A 112 2.05 -13.02 1.82
N PHE A 113 1.24 -11.99 1.54
CA PHE A 113 0.05 -11.67 2.32
C PHE A 113 -0.93 -12.85 2.33
N ALA A 114 -1.20 -13.45 1.16
CA ALA A 114 -2.07 -14.61 1.05
C ALA A 114 -1.54 -15.83 1.83
N GLU A 115 -0.23 -16.10 1.76
CA GLU A 115 0.39 -17.20 2.49
C GLU A 115 0.23 -17.05 4.01
N ILE A 116 0.50 -15.86 4.55
CA ILE A 116 0.36 -15.58 5.99
C ILE A 116 -1.13 -15.69 6.38
N PHE A 117 -2.02 -15.05 5.62
CA PHE A 117 -3.46 -15.05 5.90
C PHE A 117 -4.06 -16.47 5.94
N MET A 118 -3.63 -17.33 5.02
CA MET A 118 -4.13 -18.71 4.91
C MET A 118 -3.50 -19.64 5.95
N LYS A 119 -2.27 -19.37 6.38
CA LYS A 119 -1.57 -20.17 7.41
C LYS A 119 -2.13 -19.93 8.81
N ASN A 120 -2.59 -18.71 9.10
CA ASN A 120 -3.05 -18.35 10.42
C ASN A 120 -4.52 -18.77 10.62
N LYS A 121 -4.77 -19.49 11.73
CA LYS A 121 -6.09 -20.04 12.05
C LYS A 121 -7.13 -18.92 12.23
N ASP A 122 -6.73 -17.87 12.94
CA ASP A 122 -7.46 -16.61 13.09
C ASP A 122 -6.61 -15.49 12.47
N PHE A 123 -7.25 -14.49 11.87
CA PHE A 123 -6.53 -13.31 11.40
C PHE A 123 -6.02 -12.51 12.61
N ASN A 124 -4.71 -12.54 12.82
CA ASN A 124 -4.03 -11.68 13.78
C ASN A 124 -2.99 -10.83 13.04
N VAL A 125 -3.11 -9.52 13.21
CA VAL A 125 -2.25 -8.56 12.53
C VAL A 125 -0.80 -8.64 13.00
N ALA A 126 -0.55 -9.15 14.22
CA ALA A 126 0.78 -9.36 14.78
C ALA A 126 1.57 -10.49 14.10
N ASP A 127 0.92 -11.37 13.34
CA ASP A 127 1.59 -12.47 12.64
C ASP A 127 2.30 -12.00 11.36
N TYR A 128 2.16 -10.72 11.01
CA TYR A 128 2.76 -10.12 9.83
C TYR A 128 3.98 -9.29 10.25
N PRO A 129 5.03 -9.21 9.41
CA PRO A 129 6.30 -8.58 9.75
C PRO A 129 6.25 -7.03 9.76
N VAL A 130 5.09 -6.44 10.09
CA VAL A 130 4.83 -5.00 10.02
C VAL A 130 4.48 -4.48 11.42
N PRO A 131 5.24 -3.51 11.98
CA PRO A 131 4.85 -2.82 13.21
C PRO A 131 3.64 -1.92 12.97
N ILE A 132 2.51 -2.21 13.64
CA ILE A 132 1.24 -1.45 13.50
C ILE A 132 1.13 -0.33 14.54
N GLU A 133 2.06 -0.26 15.49
CA GLU A 133 2.06 0.76 16.57
C GLU A 133 2.06 2.21 16.06
N VAL A 134 2.31 2.44 14.77
CA VAL A 134 2.23 3.75 14.10
C VAL A 134 0.80 4.13 13.68
N LEU A 135 -0.20 3.24 13.83
CA LEU A 135 -1.51 3.36 13.17
C LEU A 135 -2.72 3.47 14.13
N SER A 136 -2.50 3.63 15.45
CA SER A 136 -3.60 3.70 16.42
C SER A 136 -4.22 5.09 16.62
N GLU A 137 -3.77 6.12 15.91
CA GLU A 137 -4.34 7.47 16.02
C GLU A 137 -4.74 8.02 14.63
N SER A 138 -5.94 7.67 14.18
CA SER A 138 -6.69 8.40 13.13
C SER A 138 -8.18 8.12 13.28
#